data_AF-A0A2N2H0C8-F1
#
_entry.id   AF-A0A2N2H0C8-F1
#
_cell.length_a   1.000
_cell.length_b   1.000
_cell.length_c   1.000
_cell.angle_alpha   90.00
_cell.angle_beta   90.00
_cell.angle_gamma   90.00
#
_symmetry.space_group_name_H-M   'P 1'
#
loop_
_entity.id
_entity.type
_entity.pdbx_description
1 polymer ?
#
loop_
_entity_poly.entity_id
_entity_poly.type
_entity_poly.pdbx_seq_one_letter_code
_entity_poly.pdbx_strand_id
1 'polypeptide(L)'
;MNQAPPIFIKAGPTVVYRCLVSPVELAAWWQCSAVVDAQPGGLWALGWSPDQEHPGHAVVMSGTFRQLEENAIVAIQIAPITIVFRMALAPGGTTFLIEQHDHPDPMSADAGLQTWIDAMNSMKAHAESLTGPGQPQSGVPTVNVWEAARQAGGNNMPASESLLDSRGSRSGLYVLKTKEMSHPVDMMPSPGAGPVATPTAVSSAPAGADSTIRVQDDGGFGITDPWAEVISWKKEQGFGYAQHPVLGEVMFDYDGCDFEPAIGDKVLLLQLKKAWNGKPKCKRIACPAKGSNSSK
;
A
#
# COMPACT_ATOMS: atom_id res chain seq x y z
N MET A 1 7.03 -11.65 -21.39
CA MET A 1 7.49 -12.46 -20.25
C MET A 1 8.99 -12.32 -20.19
N ASN A 2 9.51 -11.80 -19.08
CA ASN A 2 10.93 -11.65 -18.81
C ASN A 2 11.30 -12.63 -17.69
N GLN A 3 12.45 -13.27 -17.79
CA GLN A 3 12.84 -14.35 -16.89
C GLN A 3 14.28 -14.17 -16.45
N ALA A 4 14.53 -14.29 -15.15
CA ALA A 4 15.86 -14.22 -14.59
C ALA A 4 16.60 -15.58 -14.74
N PRO A 5 17.94 -15.60 -14.77
CA PRO A 5 18.69 -16.83 -14.56
C PRO A 5 18.27 -17.51 -13.24
N PRO A 6 18.13 -18.85 -13.20
CA PRO A 6 17.79 -19.55 -11.97
C PRO A 6 18.81 -19.30 -10.84
N ILE A 7 18.30 -19.08 -9.64
CA ILE A 7 19.08 -18.90 -8.42
C ILE A 7 19.05 -20.20 -7.63
N PHE A 8 20.21 -20.71 -7.21
CA PHE A 8 20.25 -21.82 -6.24
C PHE A 8 20.25 -21.27 -4.81
N ILE A 9 19.38 -21.79 -3.96
CA ILE A 9 19.27 -21.46 -2.53
C ILE A 9 19.54 -22.74 -1.73
N LYS A 10 20.50 -22.72 -0.80
CA LYS A 10 20.82 -23.85 0.10
C LYS A 10 19.79 -24.03 1.21
N ALA A 11 18.52 -24.05 0.86
CA ALA A 11 17.41 -24.33 1.75
C ALA A 11 16.33 -25.13 1.03
N GLY A 12 15.58 -25.93 1.77
CA GLY A 12 14.46 -26.70 1.20
C GLY A 12 13.33 -25.77 0.71
N PRO A 13 12.52 -26.21 -0.27
CA PRO A 13 11.47 -25.37 -0.85
C PRO A 13 10.47 -24.84 0.18
N THR A 14 10.25 -25.56 1.27
CA THR A 14 9.41 -25.12 2.40
C THR A 14 9.93 -23.89 3.12
N VAL A 15 11.25 -23.78 3.32
CA VAL A 15 11.84 -22.58 3.93
C VAL A 15 11.71 -21.41 2.96
N VAL A 16 12.01 -21.63 1.67
CA VAL A 16 11.93 -20.60 0.63
C VAL A 16 10.49 -20.09 0.47
N TYR A 17 9.51 -20.99 0.42
CA TYR A 17 8.09 -20.65 0.34
C TYR A 17 7.66 -19.83 1.56
N ARG A 18 8.06 -20.25 2.77
CA ARG A 18 7.77 -19.51 4.01
C ARG A 18 8.31 -18.08 3.96
N CYS A 19 9.50 -17.87 3.41
CA CYS A 19 10.08 -16.53 3.26
C CYS A 19 9.28 -15.58 2.33
N LEU A 20 8.43 -16.13 1.45
CA LEU A 20 7.61 -15.35 0.52
C LEU A 20 6.19 -15.06 1.02
N VAL A 21 5.64 -15.93 1.88
CA VAL A 21 4.23 -15.85 2.30
C VAL A 21 4.04 -15.63 3.81
N SER A 22 5.08 -15.80 4.62
CA SER A 22 5.02 -15.49 6.05
C SER A 22 5.29 -14.00 6.28
N PRO A 23 4.39 -13.25 6.92
CA PRO A 23 4.65 -11.85 7.25
C PRO A 23 5.87 -11.69 8.17
N VAL A 24 6.11 -12.66 9.06
CA VAL A 24 7.26 -12.64 9.97
C VAL A 24 8.57 -12.77 9.20
N GLU A 25 8.66 -13.70 8.25
CA GLU A 25 9.89 -13.90 7.49
C GLU A 25 10.13 -12.76 6.50
N LEU A 26 9.08 -12.29 5.80
CA LEU A 26 9.17 -11.13 4.91
C LEU A 26 9.66 -9.88 5.63
N ALA A 27 9.12 -9.62 6.82
CA ALA A 27 9.56 -8.50 7.65
C ALA A 27 11.04 -8.63 8.04
N ALA A 28 11.49 -9.85 8.36
CA ALA A 28 12.86 -10.11 8.78
C ALA A 28 13.87 -9.89 7.65
N TRP A 29 13.67 -10.52 6.48
CA TRP A 29 14.68 -10.45 5.42
C TRP A 29 14.62 -9.16 4.61
N TRP A 30 13.42 -8.55 4.48
CA TRP A 30 13.22 -7.34 3.69
C TRP A 30 13.13 -6.06 4.53
N GLN A 31 13.29 -6.19 5.86
CA GLN A 31 13.30 -5.07 6.81
C GLN A 31 12.08 -4.15 6.65
N CYS A 32 10.90 -4.77 6.59
CA CYS A 32 9.64 -4.11 6.31
C CYS A 32 8.56 -4.50 7.32
N SER A 33 7.45 -3.76 7.32
CA SER A 33 6.19 -4.25 7.89
C SER A 33 5.47 -5.06 6.82
N ALA A 34 4.98 -6.25 7.16
CA ALA A 34 4.31 -7.13 6.21
C ALA A 34 2.92 -7.55 6.70
N VAL A 35 1.95 -7.54 5.79
CA VAL A 35 0.60 -8.11 5.96
C VAL A 35 0.37 -9.09 4.82
N VAL A 36 0.10 -10.35 5.17
CA VAL A 36 -0.10 -11.41 4.18
C VAL A 36 -1.32 -12.25 4.54
N ASP A 37 -2.20 -12.39 3.57
CA ASP A 37 -3.30 -13.37 3.56
C ASP A 37 -2.96 -14.43 2.50
N ALA A 38 -2.35 -15.53 2.95
CA ALA A 38 -1.71 -16.54 2.10
C ALA A 38 -2.73 -17.52 1.46
N GLN A 39 -3.66 -16.98 0.69
CA GLN A 39 -4.63 -17.73 -0.10
C GLN A 39 -4.77 -17.12 -1.51
N PRO A 40 -5.19 -17.87 -2.53
CA PRO A 40 -5.49 -17.30 -3.85
C PRO A 40 -6.49 -16.14 -3.74
N GLY A 41 -6.15 -14.99 -4.32
CA GLY A 41 -6.89 -13.72 -4.18
C GLY A 41 -6.58 -12.93 -2.91
N GLY A 42 -5.84 -13.50 -1.97
CA GLY A 42 -5.43 -12.85 -0.72
C GLY A 42 -4.42 -11.73 -0.91
N LEU A 43 -4.36 -10.83 0.07
CA LEU A 43 -3.50 -9.66 0.09
C LEU A 43 -2.04 -10.04 0.38
N TRP A 44 -1.12 -9.42 -0.35
CA TRP A 44 0.30 -9.37 -0.04
C TRP A 44 0.74 -7.92 -0.01
N ALA A 45 1.07 -7.38 1.16
CA ALA A 45 1.39 -5.97 1.31
C ALA A 45 2.61 -5.77 2.22
N LEU A 46 3.53 -4.91 1.76
CA LEU A 46 4.75 -4.54 2.44
C LEU A 46 4.81 -3.02 2.62
N GLY A 47 5.32 -2.56 3.75
CA GLY A 47 5.48 -1.15 4.08
C GLY A 47 6.85 -0.86 4.68
N TRP A 48 7.51 0.19 4.18
CA TRP A 48 8.73 0.73 4.77
C TRP A 48 8.44 2.08 5.39
N SER A 49 8.89 2.26 6.63
CA SER A 49 8.83 3.55 7.31
C SER A 49 9.73 4.56 6.59
N PRO A 50 9.35 5.84 6.63
CA PRO A 50 10.21 6.90 6.09
C PRO A 50 11.60 6.84 6.70
N ASP A 51 12.60 6.94 5.85
CA ASP A 51 13.98 7.11 6.27
C ASP A 51 14.15 8.47 6.98
N GLN A 52 15.18 8.59 7.83
CA GLN A 52 15.56 9.84 8.48
C GLN A 52 15.83 10.97 7.47
N GLU A 53 16.29 10.61 6.27
CA GLU A 53 16.54 11.56 5.19
C GLU A 53 15.25 12.08 4.51
N HIS A 54 14.15 11.31 4.59
CA HIS A 54 12.87 11.65 3.95
C HIS A 54 11.69 11.48 4.92
N PRO A 55 11.66 12.26 6.03
CA PRO A 55 10.62 12.15 7.03
C PRO A 55 9.24 12.38 6.40
N GLY A 56 8.37 11.36 6.45
CA GLY A 56 7.00 11.41 5.93
C GLY A 56 6.74 10.64 4.64
N HIS A 57 7.76 10.09 3.98
CA HIS A 57 7.61 9.19 2.83
C HIS A 57 7.59 7.72 3.26
N ALA A 58 6.39 7.18 3.54
CA ALA A 58 6.22 5.73 3.64
C ALA A 58 6.08 5.13 2.24
N VAL A 59 6.83 4.08 1.94
CA VAL A 59 6.67 3.31 0.70
C VAL A 59 5.81 2.10 1.03
N VAL A 60 4.73 1.92 0.28
CA VAL A 60 3.88 0.73 0.37
C VAL A 60 3.87 0.04 -0.98
N MET A 61 4.16 -1.25 -0.97
CA MET A 61 4.00 -2.13 -2.12
C MET A 61 2.93 -3.15 -1.79
N SER A 62 1.92 -3.28 -2.64
CA SER A 62 0.83 -4.22 -2.43
C SER A 62 0.48 -4.96 -3.71
N GLY A 63 0.11 -6.21 -3.56
CA GLY A 63 -0.41 -7.06 -4.61
C GLY A 63 -1.40 -8.09 -4.09
N THR A 64 -1.91 -8.89 -5.00
CA THR A 64 -2.81 -10.02 -4.70
C THR A 64 -2.21 -11.30 -5.21
N PHE A 65 -2.31 -12.38 -4.45
CA PHE A 65 -1.89 -13.69 -4.93
C PHE A 65 -2.77 -14.17 -6.08
N ARG A 66 -2.17 -14.39 -7.25
CA ARG A 66 -2.85 -14.99 -8.41
C ARG A 66 -2.84 -16.51 -8.34
N GLN A 67 -1.73 -17.07 -7.87
CA GLN A 67 -1.52 -18.50 -7.74
C GLN A 67 -0.62 -18.76 -6.53
N LEU A 68 -1.02 -19.74 -5.73
CA LEU A 68 -0.24 -20.24 -4.60
C LEU A 68 -0.28 -21.75 -4.65
N GLU A 69 0.87 -22.34 -4.96
CA GLU A 69 1.11 -23.78 -4.85
C GLU A 69 2.22 -23.96 -3.83
N GLU A 70 1.87 -24.55 -2.70
CA GLU A 70 2.78 -24.68 -1.57
C GLU A 70 4.10 -25.33 -2.01
N ASN A 71 5.22 -24.70 -1.65
CA ASN A 71 6.57 -25.19 -1.95
C ASN A 71 6.94 -25.24 -3.45
N ALA A 72 6.08 -24.73 -4.34
CA ALA A 72 6.26 -24.84 -5.79
C ALA A 72 6.11 -23.50 -6.53
N ILE A 73 5.00 -22.77 -6.32
CA ILE A 73 4.69 -21.55 -7.08
C ILE A 73 4.10 -20.48 -6.15
N VAL A 74 4.61 -19.26 -6.27
CA VAL A 74 4.00 -18.05 -5.70
C VAL A 74 3.90 -17.02 -6.81
N ALA A 75 2.69 -16.68 -7.24
CA ALA A 75 2.44 -15.62 -8.23
C ALA A 75 1.69 -14.46 -7.58
N ILE A 76 2.24 -13.25 -7.70
CA ILE A 76 1.71 -12.03 -7.08
C ILE A 76 1.45 -11.01 -8.18
N GLN A 77 0.21 -10.55 -8.29
CA GLN A 77 -0.14 -9.41 -9.14
C GLN A 77 0.13 -8.13 -8.36
N ILE A 78 1.10 -7.34 -8.82
CA ILE A 78 1.39 -6.00 -8.35
C ILE A 78 1.12 -5.09 -9.54
N ALA A 79 -0.11 -4.57 -9.64
CA ALA A 79 -0.58 -3.91 -10.86
C ALA A 79 0.41 -2.82 -11.33
N PRO A 80 0.78 -2.80 -12.62
CA PRO A 80 0.23 -3.60 -13.74
C PRO A 80 0.87 -4.97 -13.96
N ILE A 81 1.90 -5.36 -13.20
CA ILE A 81 2.71 -6.55 -13.48
C ILE A 81 2.31 -7.76 -12.64
N THR A 82 2.70 -8.95 -13.09
CA THR A 82 2.65 -10.17 -12.29
C THR A 82 4.06 -10.71 -12.11
N ILE A 83 4.47 -10.93 -10.87
CA ILE A 83 5.73 -11.60 -10.54
C ILE A 83 5.43 -13.04 -10.17
N VAL A 84 6.14 -13.98 -10.78
CA VAL A 84 5.99 -15.41 -10.54
C VAL A 84 7.31 -15.96 -10.02
N PHE A 85 7.25 -16.56 -8.84
CA PHE A 85 8.34 -17.29 -8.23
C PHE A 85 8.07 -18.78 -8.37
N ARG A 86 9.00 -19.50 -9.02
CA ARG A 86 8.95 -20.97 -9.11
C ARG A 86 10.06 -21.58 -8.28
N MET A 87 9.71 -22.62 -7.53
CA MET A 87 10.59 -23.38 -6.67
C MET A 87 10.57 -24.83 -7.13
N ALA A 88 11.75 -25.40 -7.33
CA ALA A 88 11.91 -26.81 -7.59
C ALA A 88 12.94 -27.38 -6.61
N LEU A 89 12.62 -28.53 -6.02
CA LEU A 89 13.57 -29.25 -5.18
C LEU A 89 14.81 -29.64 -6.01
N ALA A 90 15.98 -29.36 -5.47
CA ALA A 90 17.26 -29.73 -6.05
C ALA A 90 18.15 -30.41 -5.00
N PRO A 91 19.14 -31.22 -5.40
CA PRO A 91 20.08 -31.80 -4.44
C PRO A 91 20.75 -30.71 -3.59
N GLY A 92 20.53 -30.76 -2.26
CA GLY A 92 21.09 -29.80 -1.31
C GLY A 92 20.36 -28.45 -1.20
N GLY A 93 19.21 -28.26 -1.85
CA GLY A 93 18.47 -27.01 -1.73
C GLY A 93 17.29 -26.84 -2.69
N THR A 94 17.09 -25.62 -3.16
CA THR A 94 16.00 -25.22 -4.06
C THR A 94 16.56 -24.49 -5.26
N THR A 95 16.14 -24.89 -6.45
CA THR A 95 16.26 -24.06 -7.66
C THR A 95 15.10 -23.08 -7.67
N PHE A 96 15.42 -21.79 -7.63
CA PHE A 96 14.49 -20.69 -7.53
C PHE A 96 14.50 -19.85 -8.81
N LEU A 97 13.34 -19.65 -9.42
CA LEU A 97 13.19 -18.90 -10.66
C LEU A 97 12.26 -17.71 -10.45
N ILE A 98 12.62 -16.58 -11.03
CA ILE A 98 11.85 -15.34 -11.00
C ILE A 98 11.42 -15.00 -12.42
N GLU A 99 10.14 -14.82 -12.63
CA GLU A 99 9.55 -14.38 -13.89
C GLU A 99 8.73 -13.11 -13.67
N GLN A 100 8.77 -12.20 -14.63
CA GLN A 100 7.92 -11.03 -14.70
C GLN A 100 7.05 -11.09 -15.94
N HIS A 101 5.75 -10.97 -15.72
CA HIS A 101 4.70 -11.01 -16.73
C HIS A 101 4.00 -9.64 -16.80
N ASP A 102 3.38 -9.35 -17.93
CA ASP A 102 2.51 -8.19 -18.14
C ASP A 102 3.16 -6.80 -17.89
N HIS A 103 4.49 -6.69 -18.08
CA HIS A 103 5.15 -5.39 -17.96
C HIS A 103 4.68 -4.44 -19.09
N PRO A 104 4.15 -3.24 -18.75
CA PRO A 104 3.53 -2.35 -19.74
C PRO A 104 4.55 -1.71 -20.69
N ASP A 105 5.80 -1.61 -20.25
CA ASP A 105 6.90 -1.04 -21.01
C ASP A 105 8.04 -2.07 -21.14
N PRO A 106 8.26 -2.67 -22.31
CA PRO A 106 9.34 -3.64 -22.52
C PRO A 106 10.74 -3.08 -22.22
N MET A 107 10.96 -1.77 -22.41
CA MET A 107 12.28 -1.14 -22.23
C MET A 107 12.72 -1.10 -20.76
N SER A 108 11.78 -0.97 -19.83
CA SER A 108 12.05 -0.94 -18.38
C SER A 108 11.82 -2.28 -17.70
N ALA A 109 11.28 -3.28 -18.41
CA ALA A 109 10.96 -4.60 -17.87
C ALA A 109 12.18 -5.30 -17.27
N ASP A 110 13.34 -5.22 -17.92
CA ASP A 110 14.58 -5.85 -17.44
C ASP A 110 15.14 -5.16 -16.19
N ALA A 111 15.02 -3.83 -16.09
CA ALA A 111 15.42 -3.08 -14.89
C ALA A 111 14.52 -3.41 -13.69
N GLY A 112 13.20 -3.52 -13.93
CA GLY A 112 12.24 -3.99 -12.94
C GLY A 112 12.57 -5.40 -12.45
N LEU A 113 12.83 -6.33 -13.37
CA LEU A 113 13.21 -7.70 -13.04
C LEU A 113 14.53 -7.75 -12.26
N GLN A 114 15.52 -6.92 -12.60
CA GLN A 114 16.78 -6.85 -11.85
C GLN A 114 16.57 -6.43 -10.39
N THR A 115 15.66 -5.49 -10.15
CA THR A 115 15.30 -5.06 -8.79
C THR A 115 14.72 -6.23 -7.97
N TRP A 116 13.90 -7.08 -8.59
CA TRP A 116 13.41 -8.31 -7.97
C TRP A 116 14.53 -9.31 -7.69
N ILE A 117 15.48 -9.49 -8.60
CA ILE A 117 16.64 -10.37 -8.40
C ILE A 117 17.45 -9.90 -7.17
N ASP A 118 17.70 -8.60 -7.05
CA ASP A 118 18.47 -8.04 -5.93
C ASP A 118 17.76 -8.25 -4.58
N ALA A 119 16.43 -8.05 -4.53
CA ALA A 119 15.63 -8.37 -3.36
C ALA A 119 15.69 -9.87 -3.02
N MET A 120 15.54 -10.75 -4.02
CA MET A 120 15.57 -12.20 -3.82
C MET A 120 16.94 -12.73 -3.39
N ASN A 121 18.04 -12.03 -3.70
CA ASN A 121 19.36 -12.35 -3.14
C ASN A 121 19.43 -12.11 -1.62
N SER A 122 18.70 -11.11 -1.10
CA SER A 122 18.58 -10.87 0.34
C SER A 122 17.74 -11.99 1.01
N MET A 123 16.62 -12.37 0.38
CA MET A 123 15.82 -13.52 0.83
C MET A 123 16.64 -14.81 0.84
N LYS A 124 17.46 -15.06 -0.19
CA LYS A 124 18.34 -16.22 -0.26
C LYS A 124 19.27 -16.29 0.95
N ALA A 125 19.99 -15.20 1.25
CA ALA A 125 20.92 -15.17 2.38
C ALA A 125 20.20 -15.48 3.71
N HIS A 126 19.01 -14.93 3.90
CA HIS A 126 18.15 -15.23 5.04
C HIS A 126 17.73 -16.70 5.09
N ALA A 127 17.19 -17.24 4.00
CA ALA A 127 16.74 -18.63 3.93
C ALA A 127 17.87 -19.63 4.21
N GLU A 128 19.08 -19.37 3.71
CA GLU A 128 20.25 -20.20 3.96
C GLU A 128 20.68 -20.15 5.44
N SER A 129 20.57 -18.98 6.09
CA SER A 129 20.86 -18.83 7.53
C SER A 129 19.94 -19.68 8.42
N LEU A 130 18.68 -19.90 8.00
CA LEU A 130 17.71 -20.72 8.73
C LEU A 130 18.01 -22.22 8.69
N THR A 131 18.98 -22.66 7.87
CA THR A 131 19.32 -24.09 7.68
C THR A 131 20.64 -24.51 8.31
N GLY A 132 21.34 -23.59 8.99
CA GLY A 132 22.64 -23.86 9.60
C GLY A 132 22.58 -24.90 10.75
N PRO A 133 23.59 -25.78 10.88
CA PRO A 133 23.70 -26.72 11.99
C PRO A 133 24.11 -25.96 13.26
N GLY A 134 23.13 -25.60 14.08
CA GLY A 134 23.36 -25.15 15.46
C GLY A 134 23.24 -23.66 15.72
N GLN A 135 22.04 -23.08 15.54
CA GLN A 135 21.67 -21.89 16.30
C GLN A 135 20.67 -22.24 17.41
N PRO A 136 20.87 -21.69 18.63
CA PRO A 136 19.85 -21.74 19.68
C PRO A 136 18.60 -21.05 19.15
N GLN A 137 17.42 -21.50 19.60
CA GLN A 137 16.17 -20.79 19.39
C GLN A 137 16.37 -19.35 19.84
N SER A 138 16.63 -18.47 18.87
CA SER A 138 16.61 -17.04 19.06
C SER A 138 15.17 -16.72 19.44
N GLY A 139 14.95 -16.49 20.73
CA GLY A 139 13.77 -15.78 21.22
C GLY A 139 13.84 -14.36 20.68
N VAL A 140 13.57 -14.20 19.39
CA VAL A 140 13.22 -12.90 18.84
C VAL A 140 11.90 -12.54 19.52
N PRO A 141 11.82 -11.42 20.26
CA PRO A 141 10.56 -11.02 20.84
C PRO A 141 9.59 -10.82 19.68
N THR A 142 8.57 -11.67 19.58
CA THR A 142 7.37 -11.36 18.80
C THR A 142 6.78 -10.12 19.43
N VAL A 143 7.16 -8.94 18.92
CA VAL A 143 6.48 -7.71 19.25
C VAL A 143 5.11 -7.83 18.58
N ASN A 144 4.16 -8.35 19.35
CA ASN A 144 2.76 -8.19 19.03
C ASN A 144 2.54 -6.67 18.98
N VAL A 145 2.29 -6.12 17.80
CA VAL A 145 2.17 -4.66 17.57
C VAL A 145 1.11 -4.07 18.52
N TRP A 146 0.13 -4.88 18.92
CA TRP A 146 -0.87 -4.57 19.93
C TRP A 146 -0.36 -4.53 21.39
N GLU A 147 0.70 -5.26 21.75
CA GLU A 147 1.34 -5.19 23.08
C GLU A 147 2.33 -4.03 23.21
N ALA A 148 3.11 -3.72 22.17
CA ALA A 148 3.99 -2.55 22.18
C ALA A 148 3.20 -1.24 22.27
N ALA A 149 2.06 -1.15 21.56
CA ALA A 149 1.14 -0.02 21.66
C ALA A 149 0.47 0.09 23.05
N ARG A 150 0.31 -1.03 23.77
CA ARG A 150 -0.29 -1.09 25.11
C ARG A 150 0.73 -0.75 26.21
N GLN A 151 2.00 -1.09 26.03
CA GLN A 151 3.09 -0.76 26.95
C GLN A 151 3.56 0.69 26.86
N ALA A 152 3.45 1.33 25.68
CA ALA A 152 3.74 2.75 25.51
C ALA A 152 2.78 3.71 26.27
N GLY A 153 1.72 3.18 26.89
CA GLY A 153 0.77 3.94 27.71
C GLY A 153 1.09 4.03 29.21
N GLY A 154 2.20 3.44 29.68
CA GLY A 154 2.57 3.40 31.11
C GLY A 154 3.98 3.92 31.41
N ASN A 155 4.07 5.03 32.15
CA ASN A 155 5.33 5.64 32.61
C ASN A 155 6.14 4.73 33.57
N ASN A 156 7.44 4.46 33.27
CA ASN A 156 8.64 4.90 34.03
C ASN A 156 9.93 4.08 33.70
N MET A 157 10.96 4.77 33.14
CA MET A 157 12.45 4.64 33.30
C MET A 157 13.18 3.31 32.94
N PRO A 158 14.54 3.29 32.75
CA PRO A 158 15.52 4.34 32.47
C PRO A 158 16.38 4.08 31.20
N ALA A 159 17.29 5.02 30.90
CA ALA A 159 18.24 5.00 29.80
C ALA A 159 19.26 3.83 29.87
N SER A 160 19.50 3.17 28.75
CA SER A 160 20.71 2.39 28.48
C SER A 160 21.08 2.44 26.99
N GLU A 161 22.11 3.23 26.73
CA GLU A 161 23.15 3.13 25.71
C GLU A 161 22.81 2.56 24.31
N SER A 162 22.74 3.51 23.39
CA SER A 162 22.96 3.41 21.95
C SER A 162 24.23 2.61 21.62
N LEU A 163 24.06 1.41 21.06
CA LEU A 163 25.12 0.72 20.33
C LEU A 163 24.49 -0.20 19.29
N LEU A 164 24.19 0.34 18.10
CA LEU A 164 24.32 -0.37 16.83
C LEU A 164 24.20 0.62 15.67
N ASP A 165 25.32 0.65 14.95
CA ASP A 165 25.74 1.55 13.90
C ASP A 165 24.81 1.56 12.69
N SER A 166 24.58 2.77 12.18
CA SER A 166 23.92 3.06 10.92
C SER A 166 24.70 2.48 9.75
N ARG A 167 24.15 1.49 9.04
CA ARG A 167 24.51 1.24 7.64
C ARG A 167 23.26 1.12 6.78
N GLY A 168 23.03 2.25 6.10
CA GLY A 168 21.95 2.56 5.18
C GLY A 168 21.52 1.43 4.26
N SER A 169 20.20 1.32 4.17
CA SER A 169 19.48 0.58 3.15
C SER A 169 19.99 0.96 1.76
N ARG A 170 20.56 -0.02 1.04
CA ARG A 170 21.18 0.15 -0.28
C ARG A 170 20.24 -0.18 -1.46
N SER A 171 18.95 -0.37 -1.22
CA SER A 171 18.01 -0.69 -2.31
C SER A 171 17.49 0.61 -2.95
N GLY A 172 18.19 1.07 -3.99
CA GLY A 172 17.81 2.21 -4.84
C GLY A 172 16.54 1.95 -5.66
N LEU A 173 15.39 1.85 -4.98
CA LEU A 173 14.09 1.63 -5.60
C LEU A 173 13.58 2.93 -6.21
N TYR A 174 13.70 3.10 -7.53
CA TYR A 174 13.00 4.15 -8.26
C TYR A 174 11.57 3.70 -8.56
N VAL A 175 10.59 4.43 -8.04
CA VAL A 175 9.17 4.18 -8.32
C VAL A 175 8.83 4.74 -9.70
N LEU A 176 8.45 3.86 -10.62
CA LEU A 176 7.85 4.20 -11.91
C LEU A 176 6.54 4.95 -11.68
N LYS A 177 6.53 6.22 -12.10
CA LYS A 177 5.41 7.14 -12.15
C LYS A 177 4.23 6.47 -12.89
N THR A 178 3.16 6.13 -12.17
CA THR A 178 1.94 5.59 -12.78
C THR A 178 1.28 6.66 -13.65
N LYS A 179 1.26 6.37 -14.96
CA LYS A 179 0.72 7.16 -16.05
C LYS A 179 -0.81 7.13 -16.02
N GLU A 180 -1.43 8.30 -16.18
CA GLU A 180 -2.87 8.49 -16.36
C GLU A 180 -3.42 7.59 -17.47
N MET A 181 -4.50 6.86 -17.18
CA MET A 181 -5.35 6.27 -18.21
C MET A 181 -6.53 7.21 -18.45
N SER A 182 -6.40 8.03 -19.50
CA SER A 182 -7.52 8.73 -20.13
C SER A 182 -8.43 7.70 -20.83
N HIS A 183 -9.69 7.61 -20.42
CA HIS A 183 -10.72 6.95 -21.23
C HIS A 183 -11.04 7.84 -22.45
N PRO A 184 -11.16 7.27 -23.66
CA PRO A 184 -11.61 8.03 -24.82
C PRO A 184 -13.09 8.38 -24.64
N VAL A 185 -13.39 9.68 -24.66
CA VAL A 185 -14.76 10.20 -24.76
C VAL A 185 -15.15 10.08 -26.22
N ASP A 186 -16.05 9.14 -26.52
CA ASP A 186 -16.69 9.06 -27.84
C ASP A 186 -17.45 10.36 -28.14
N MET A 187 -17.23 10.86 -29.35
CA MET A 187 -17.80 12.10 -29.87
C MET A 187 -19.34 12.03 -29.89
N MET A 188 -20.00 12.99 -29.26
CA MET A 188 -21.39 13.32 -29.58
C MET A 188 -21.45 14.13 -30.89
N PRO A 189 -22.40 13.86 -31.80
CA PRO A 189 -22.87 14.84 -32.76
C PRO A 189 -24.01 15.70 -32.18
N SER A 190 -24.01 16.97 -32.59
CA SER A 190 -24.91 18.06 -32.17
C SER A 190 -26.30 18.01 -32.88
N PRO A 191 -27.26 18.93 -32.65
CA PRO A 191 -28.64 18.62 -32.27
C PRO A 191 -29.67 18.75 -33.41
N GLY A 192 -30.80 18.05 -33.29
CA GLY A 192 -31.96 18.28 -34.15
C GLY A 192 -33.22 17.53 -33.72
N ALA A 193 -34.25 18.30 -33.33
CA ALA A 193 -35.71 18.04 -33.37
C ALA A 193 -36.29 16.68 -32.89
N GLY A 194 -37.23 16.73 -31.94
CA GLY A 194 -38.08 15.59 -31.52
C GLY A 194 -39.16 15.18 -32.56
N PRO A 195 -40.22 14.40 -32.23
CA PRO A 195 -40.73 14.03 -30.89
C PRO A 195 -41.19 12.54 -30.67
N VAL A 196 -41.40 12.18 -29.40
CA VAL A 196 -42.36 11.20 -28.78
C VAL A 196 -42.47 9.75 -29.30
N ALA A 197 -42.10 8.77 -28.45
CA ALA A 197 -42.95 7.61 -28.03
C ALA A 197 -42.21 6.67 -27.02
N THR A 198 -42.81 6.44 -25.85
CA THR A 198 -42.60 5.27 -24.95
C THR A 198 -43.60 4.17 -25.33
N PRO A 199 -43.56 2.92 -24.79
CA PRO A 199 -42.60 2.29 -23.86
C PRO A 199 -42.14 0.87 -24.28
N THR A 200 -41.04 0.37 -23.71
CA THR A 200 -40.93 -1.09 -23.42
C THR A 200 -40.04 -1.32 -22.22
N ALA A 201 -40.60 -2.02 -21.23
CA ALA A 201 -39.91 -2.44 -20.03
C ALA A 201 -38.92 -3.55 -20.35
N VAL A 202 -37.67 -3.39 -19.92
CA VAL A 202 -36.74 -4.50 -19.74
C VAL A 202 -36.13 -4.36 -18.36
N SER A 203 -36.40 -5.38 -17.55
CA SER A 203 -35.95 -5.54 -16.18
C SER A 203 -34.41 -5.60 -16.15
N SER A 204 -33.77 -4.66 -15.45
CA SER A 204 -32.39 -4.77 -15.03
C SER A 204 -32.31 -4.54 -13.52
N ALA A 205 -31.81 -5.57 -12.83
CA ALA A 205 -31.59 -5.60 -11.40
C ALA A 205 -30.67 -4.43 -10.97
N PRO A 206 -30.84 -3.86 -9.76
CA PRO A 206 -29.89 -2.89 -9.25
C PRO A 206 -28.59 -3.60 -8.90
N ALA A 207 -27.56 -3.38 -9.72
CA ALA A 207 -26.18 -3.60 -9.32
C ALA A 207 -25.88 -2.61 -8.19
N GLY A 208 -25.94 -3.10 -6.96
CA GLY A 208 -25.43 -2.39 -5.79
C GLY A 208 -23.92 -2.24 -5.94
N ALA A 209 -23.48 -1.13 -6.51
CA ALA A 209 -22.13 -0.64 -6.37
C ALA A 209 -22.09 0.18 -5.09
N ASP A 210 -21.89 -0.51 -3.97
CA ASP A 210 -21.58 0.11 -2.69
C ASP A 210 -20.13 0.59 -2.76
N SER A 211 -19.91 1.72 -3.45
CA SER A 211 -18.63 2.44 -3.46
C SER A 211 -18.45 3.10 -2.09
N THR A 212 -18.14 2.28 -1.09
CA THR A 212 -17.82 2.76 0.25
C THR A 212 -16.58 3.66 0.13
N ILE A 213 -16.79 4.96 0.20
CA ILE A 213 -15.72 5.97 0.23
C ILE A 213 -14.94 5.71 1.52
N ARG A 214 -13.74 5.14 1.39
CA ARG A 214 -12.91 4.76 2.54
C ARG A 214 -12.06 5.95 2.97
N VAL A 215 -12.18 6.32 4.25
CA VAL A 215 -11.29 7.28 4.91
C VAL A 215 -9.96 6.60 5.17
N GLN A 216 -8.86 7.19 4.71
CA GLN A 216 -7.52 6.81 5.19
C GLN A 216 -7.30 7.47 6.55
N ASP A 217 -7.52 6.71 7.62
CA ASP A 217 -7.39 7.18 9.00
C ASP A 217 -6.05 6.77 9.61
N ASP A 218 -5.03 7.58 9.34
CA ASP A 218 -3.70 7.41 9.92
C ASP A 218 -3.63 7.96 11.37
N GLY A 219 -4.72 8.56 11.87
CA GLY A 219 -4.82 9.15 13.21
C GLY A 219 -5.47 8.24 14.26
N GLY A 220 -6.10 7.15 13.83
CA GLY A 220 -6.75 6.17 14.71
C GLY A 220 -8.08 6.67 15.30
N PHE A 221 -8.82 7.50 14.58
CA PHE A 221 -10.10 8.07 15.00
C PHE A 221 -11.30 7.14 14.76
N GLY A 222 -11.17 6.11 13.92
CA GLY A 222 -12.11 5.00 13.76
C GLY A 222 -13.44 5.38 13.09
N ILE A 223 -13.47 6.39 12.22
CA ILE A 223 -14.71 6.83 11.58
C ILE A 223 -15.04 6.03 10.31
N THR A 224 -16.33 5.75 10.13
CA THR A 224 -16.87 5.06 8.95
C THR A 224 -17.61 5.99 8.00
N ASP A 225 -18.05 7.15 8.49
CA ASP A 225 -18.72 8.18 7.70
C ASP A 225 -17.72 9.31 7.40
N PRO A 226 -17.35 9.58 6.13
CA PRO A 226 -16.40 10.62 5.75
C PRO A 226 -16.99 12.04 5.70
N TRP A 227 -18.31 12.22 5.88
CA TRP A 227 -18.97 13.48 5.58
C TRP A 227 -18.77 14.55 6.66
N ALA A 228 -18.41 15.76 6.22
CA ALA A 228 -18.33 16.95 7.04
C ALA A 228 -18.87 18.18 6.29
N GLU A 229 -19.05 19.28 7.01
CA GLU A 229 -19.45 20.57 6.44
C GLU A 229 -18.42 21.64 6.78
N VAL A 230 -17.95 22.40 5.79
CA VAL A 230 -17.00 23.50 6.04
C VAL A 230 -17.70 24.60 6.84
N ILE A 231 -17.22 24.87 8.05
CA ILE A 231 -17.77 25.90 8.94
C ILE A 231 -16.96 27.19 8.94
N SER A 232 -15.68 27.12 8.55
CA SER A 232 -14.86 28.32 8.38
C SER A 232 -13.74 28.10 7.37
N TRP A 233 -13.44 29.15 6.62
CA TRP A 233 -12.35 29.19 5.66
C TRP A 233 -11.75 30.61 5.66
N LYS A 234 -10.42 30.71 5.80
CA LYS A 234 -9.69 31.98 5.73
C LYS A 234 -8.53 31.83 4.76
N LYS A 235 -8.71 32.40 3.56
CA LYS A 235 -7.74 32.27 2.47
C LYS A 235 -6.36 32.82 2.85
N GLU A 236 -6.30 33.88 3.63
CA GLU A 236 -5.03 34.48 4.08
C GLU A 236 -4.25 33.58 5.05
N GLN A 237 -4.95 32.68 5.75
CA GLN A 237 -4.34 31.78 6.73
C GLN A 237 -3.96 30.42 6.12
N GLY A 238 -4.48 30.09 4.93
CA GLY A 238 -4.18 28.85 4.23
C GLY A 238 -4.79 27.59 4.88
N PHE A 239 -5.69 27.73 5.85
CA PHE A 239 -6.41 26.62 6.48
C PHE A 239 -7.85 27.00 6.84
N GLY A 240 -8.67 25.97 7.08
CA GLY A 240 -10.06 26.09 7.50
C GLY A 240 -10.47 24.97 8.46
N TYR A 241 -11.74 25.00 8.86
CA TYR A 241 -12.33 23.99 9.72
C TYR A 241 -13.62 23.46 9.12
N ALA A 242 -13.79 22.14 9.19
CA ALA A 242 -15.01 21.43 8.84
C ALA A 242 -15.59 20.77 10.09
N GLN A 243 -16.91 20.87 10.26
CA GLN A 243 -17.63 20.19 11.31
C GLN A 243 -17.98 18.78 10.86
N HIS A 244 -17.48 17.79 11.59
CA HIS A 244 -17.83 16.39 11.43
C HIS A 244 -18.76 15.96 12.58
N PRO A 245 -19.81 15.16 12.34
CA PRO A 245 -20.77 14.75 13.38
C PRO A 245 -20.13 14.03 14.58
N VAL A 246 -19.15 13.16 14.31
CA VAL A 246 -18.45 12.36 15.35
C VAL A 246 -17.15 13.02 15.85
N LEU A 247 -16.30 13.55 14.97
CA LEU A 247 -14.98 14.08 15.32
C LEU A 247 -14.99 15.52 15.87
N GLY A 248 -16.12 16.23 15.73
CA GLY A 248 -16.17 17.65 16.02
C GLY A 248 -15.49 18.48 14.93
N GLU A 249 -14.78 19.53 15.33
CA GLU A 249 -14.06 20.40 14.39
C GLU A 249 -12.79 19.72 13.88
N VAL A 250 -12.72 19.55 12.56
CA VAL A 250 -11.57 18.99 11.84
C VAL A 250 -10.90 20.10 11.05
N MET A 251 -9.62 20.34 11.33
CA MET A 251 -8.83 21.33 10.60
C MET A 251 -8.40 20.77 9.24
N PHE A 252 -8.41 21.58 8.19
CA PHE A 252 -7.87 21.20 6.87
C PHE A 252 -7.01 22.34 6.30
N ASP A 253 -5.97 21.99 5.55
CA ASP A 253 -5.14 22.97 4.85
C ASP A 253 -5.64 23.18 3.42
N TYR A 254 -5.41 24.36 2.84
CA TYR A 254 -5.71 24.65 1.44
C TYR A 254 -5.06 23.68 0.48
N ASP A 255 -3.80 23.32 0.76
CA ASP A 255 -3.02 22.42 -0.09
C ASP A 255 -3.59 21.00 -0.13
N GLY A 256 -4.46 20.67 0.84
CA GLY A 256 -5.23 19.42 0.87
C GLY A 256 -6.59 19.51 0.19
N CYS A 257 -7.00 20.70 -0.25
CA CYS A 257 -8.26 20.94 -0.94
C CYS A 257 -8.07 20.80 -2.46
N ASP A 258 -8.78 19.86 -3.04
CA ASP A 258 -8.91 19.75 -4.49
C ASP A 258 -9.96 20.75 -5.03
N PHE A 259 -10.35 21.81 -4.33
CA PHE A 259 -11.40 22.76 -4.73
C PHE A 259 -11.20 24.10 -4.01
N GLU A 260 -11.89 25.17 -4.42
CA GLU A 260 -11.92 26.41 -3.61
C GLU A 260 -12.98 26.25 -2.50
N PRO A 261 -12.57 26.13 -1.22
CA PRO A 261 -13.49 25.89 -0.13
C PRO A 261 -14.31 27.13 0.22
N ALA A 262 -15.56 26.92 0.59
CA ALA A 262 -16.47 27.94 1.07
C ALA A 262 -17.27 27.40 2.26
N ILE A 263 -17.70 28.32 3.14
CA ILE A 263 -18.57 27.96 4.26
C ILE A 263 -19.88 27.36 3.73
N GLY A 264 -20.31 26.24 4.30
CA GLY A 264 -21.49 25.47 3.89
C GLY A 264 -21.21 24.37 2.86
N ASP A 265 -19.96 24.22 2.39
CA ASP A 265 -19.62 23.12 1.49
C ASP A 265 -19.72 21.77 2.21
N LYS A 266 -20.45 20.83 1.61
CA LYS A 266 -20.47 19.43 2.04
C LYS A 266 -19.30 18.69 1.43
N VAL A 267 -18.46 18.15 2.29
CA VAL A 267 -17.13 17.66 1.94
C VAL A 267 -16.88 16.26 2.49
N LEU A 268 -15.98 15.55 1.82
CA LEU A 268 -15.50 14.23 2.20
C LEU A 268 -14.10 14.37 2.78
N LEU A 269 -13.92 13.89 4.01
CA LEU A 269 -12.63 13.77 4.66
C LEU A 269 -11.96 12.49 4.16
N LEU A 270 -10.97 12.60 3.27
CA LEU A 270 -10.38 11.45 2.60
C LEU A 270 -9.15 10.90 3.33
N GLN A 271 -8.38 11.78 3.98
CA GLN A 271 -7.20 11.38 4.75
C GLN A 271 -7.14 12.14 6.07
N LEU A 272 -7.28 11.43 7.18
CA LEU A 272 -7.19 11.98 8.53
C LEU A 272 -5.83 11.69 9.15
N LYS A 273 -5.30 12.69 9.85
CA LYS A 273 -4.09 12.60 10.67
C LYS A 273 -4.30 13.31 12.00
N LYS A 274 -3.45 12.97 12.96
CA LYS A 274 -3.36 13.69 14.21
C LYS A 274 -2.54 14.96 14.01
N ALA A 275 -3.10 16.12 14.32
CA ALA A 275 -2.34 17.36 14.39
C ALA A 275 -1.38 17.34 15.59
N TRP A 276 -0.43 18.28 15.61
CA TRP A 276 0.54 18.44 16.71
C TRP A 276 -0.13 18.65 18.08
N ASN A 277 -1.35 19.19 18.10
CA ASN A 277 -2.15 19.41 19.31
C ASN A 277 -3.07 18.22 19.66
N GLY A 278 -2.93 17.08 18.97
CA GLY A 278 -3.72 15.88 19.18
C GLY A 278 -5.10 15.87 18.53
N LYS A 279 -5.56 16.99 17.96
CA LYS A 279 -6.88 17.11 17.29
C LYS A 279 -6.86 16.51 15.87
N PRO A 280 -8.02 16.10 15.32
CA PRO A 280 -8.11 15.61 13.95
C PRO A 280 -7.78 16.71 12.94
N LYS A 281 -6.92 16.37 11.98
CA LYS A 281 -6.59 17.19 10.82
C LYS A 281 -6.80 16.39 9.54
N CYS A 282 -7.49 16.96 8.59
CA CYS A 282 -7.70 16.38 7.27
C CYS A 282 -6.60 16.84 6.32
N LYS A 283 -5.83 15.90 5.77
CA LYS A 283 -4.78 16.13 4.77
C LYS A 283 -5.31 16.20 3.35
N ARG A 284 -6.41 15.52 3.07
CA ARG A 284 -7.05 15.55 1.76
C ARG A 284 -8.55 15.63 1.93
N ILE A 285 -9.14 16.67 1.35
CA ILE A 285 -10.56 16.95 1.43
C ILE A 285 -11.10 17.18 0.02
N ALA A 286 -12.28 16.61 -0.26
CA ALA A 286 -12.92 16.74 -1.56
C ALA A 286 -14.34 17.26 -1.40
N CYS A 287 -14.81 18.05 -2.37
CA CYS A 287 -16.19 18.52 -2.44
C CYS A 287 -16.86 17.91 -3.69
N PRO A 288 -17.74 16.91 -3.54
CA PRO A 288 -18.40 16.27 -4.68
C PRO A 288 -19.18 17.25 -5.57
N ALA A 289 -19.72 18.33 -5.00
CA ALA A 289 -20.47 19.34 -5.73
C ALA A 289 -19.59 20.27 -6.58
N LYS A 290 -18.31 20.41 -6.24
CA LYS A 290 -17.39 21.37 -6.90
C LYS A 290 -16.37 20.71 -7.83
N GLY A 291 -16.25 19.38 -7.81
CA GLY A 291 -15.25 18.66 -8.60
C GLY A 291 -13.83 18.87 -8.06
N SER A 292 -12.83 18.41 -8.82
CA SER A 292 -11.41 18.54 -8.47
C SER A 292 -10.73 19.61 -9.33
N ASN A 293 -9.97 20.50 -8.71
CA ASN A 293 -9.12 21.53 -9.31
C ASN A 293 -7.79 20.97 -9.84
N SER A 294 -7.53 19.67 -9.70
CA SER A 294 -6.29 18.99 -10.14
C SER A 294 -6.12 18.90 -11.67
N SER A 295 -6.78 19.78 -12.43
CA SER A 295 -6.78 19.86 -13.89
C SER A 295 -6.17 21.16 -14.44
N LYS A 296 -5.28 21.84 -13.70
CA LYS A 296 -4.50 22.97 -14.20
C LYS A 296 -3.01 22.70 -14.14
#